data_AF-A0A0L0VFJ6-F1
#
_entry.id   AF-A0A0L0VFJ6-F1
#
_cell.length_a   1.000
_cell.length_b   1.000
_cell.length_c   1.000
_cell.angle_alpha   90.00
_cell.angle_beta   90.00
_cell.angle_gamma   90.00
#
_symmetry.space_group_name_H-M   'P 1'
#
loop_
_entity.id
_entity.type
_entity.pdbx_description
1 polymer ?
#
loop_
_entity_poly.entity_id
_entity_poly.type
_entity_poly.pdbx_seq_one_letter_code
_entity_poly.pdbx_strand_id
1 'polypeptide(L)'
;MSEKKREANNNFPPCLCSNCDPKSAEDLISALKHLTVDNFKENILNRELTFTVPVPPAPPKVTKPQSCITKKTGKHCLDGELENLAGALVEKFQQYFNGQIDAGHSEFRPRGHFRLSTARQTAVTHQNGFSLEQLEKVIGGEVIDGQMPVLHAELEAHVKTQPFLYY
;
A
#
# COMPACT_ATOMS: atom_id res chain seq x y z
N MET A 1 42.07 19.41 4.79
CA MET A 1 42.12 19.04 6.22
C MET A 1 40.72 18.58 6.63
N SER A 2 40.60 17.48 7.39
CA SER A 2 39.28 16.99 7.87
C SER A 2 38.82 17.86 9.04
N GLU A 3 37.53 18.19 9.11
CA GLU A 3 36.94 19.04 10.17
C GLU A 3 37.28 18.52 11.58
N LYS A 4 37.29 17.20 11.75
CA LYS A 4 37.72 16.52 12.98
C LYS A 4 39.14 16.91 13.43
N LYS A 5 40.07 17.15 12.49
CA LYS A 5 41.44 17.59 12.82
C LYS A 5 41.47 19.06 13.26
N ARG A 6 40.63 19.91 12.67
CA ARG A 6 40.50 21.32 13.07
C ARG A 6 39.93 21.43 14.48
N GLU A 7 38.89 20.67 14.78
CA GLU A 7 38.26 20.60 16.10
C GLU A 7 39.24 20.13 17.17
N ALA A 8 40.01 19.07 16.90
CA ALA A 8 41.04 18.57 17.81
C ALA A 8 42.14 19.60 18.09
N ASN A 9 42.64 20.28 17.04
CA ASN A 9 43.67 21.31 17.19
C ASN A 9 43.20 22.52 17.99
N ASN A 10 41.89 22.82 17.97
CA ASN A 10 41.31 23.96 18.67
C ASN A 10 40.68 23.58 20.03
N ASN A 11 40.86 22.33 20.50
CA ASN A 11 40.28 21.81 21.75
C ASN A 11 38.75 21.97 21.83
N PHE A 12 38.06 21.75 20.71
CA PHE A 12 36.59 21.75 20.70
C PHE A 12 36.06 20.53 21.46
N PRO A 13 34.87 20.63 22.09
CA PRO A 13 34.21 19.47 22.66
C PRO A 13 33.95 18.40 21.58
N PRO A 14 33.93 17.11 21.95
CA PRO A 14 33.70 16.03 21.00
C PRO A 14 32.40 16.24 20.22
N CYS A 15 32.48 16.17 18.89
CA CYS A 15 31.30 16.29 18.03
C CYS A 15 30.41 15.05 18.18
N LEU A 16 29.12 15.29 18.45
CA LEU A 16 28.09 14.24 18.62
C LEU A 16 27.25 14.00 17.36
N CYS A 17 27.61 14.60 16.22
CA CYS A 17 26.88 14.34 14.99
C CYS A 17 27.08 12.88 14.53
N SER A 18 26.13 12.37 13.75
CA SER A 18 26.14 11.00 13.23
C SER A 18 27.41 10.62 12.44
N ASN A 19 28.11 11.60 11.87
CA ASN A 19 29.37 11.36 11.15
C ASN A 19 30.56 11.20 12.08
N CYS A 20 30.52 11.82 13.26
CA CYS A 20 31.60 11.80 14.24
C CYS A 20 31.41 10.71 15.30
N ASP A 21 30.15 10.35 15.61
CA ASP A 21 29.79 9.29 16.53
C ASP A 21 28.61 8.43 16.01
N PRO A 22 28.85 7.58 14.99
CA PRO A 22 27.80 6.80 14.34
C PRO A 22 27.09 5.83 15.29
N LYS A 23 27.80 5.32 16.31
CA LYS A 23 27.22 4.39 17.27
C LYS A 23 26.10 5.05 18.09
N SER A 24 26.37 6.21 18.67
CA SER A 24 25.34 6.97 19.41
C SER A 24 24.14 7.33 18.54
N ALA A 25 24.37 7.61 17.25
CA ALA A 25 23.31 7.90 16.30
C ALA A 25 22.44 6.66 16.00
N GLU A 26 23.04 5.48 15.84
CA GLU A 26 22.30 4.22 15.66
C GLU A 26 21.46 3.86 16.89
N ASP A 27 22.02 4.05 18.09
CA ASP A 27 21.33 3.84 19.35
C ASP A 27 20.12 4.80 19.47
N LEU A 28 20.31 6.08 19.15
CA LEU A 28 19.24 7.08 19.15
C LEU A 28 18.15 6.79 18.10
N ILE A 29 18.53 6.40 16.87
CA ILE A 29 17.57 6.03 15.81
C ILE A 29 16.68 4.87 16.27
N SER A 30 17.27 3.87 16.92
CA SER A 30 16.54 2.71 17.46
C SER A 30 15.55 3.10 18.57
N ALA A 31 15.82 4.21 19.25
CA ALA A 31 15.07 4.74 20.37
C ALA A 31 14.02 5.80 20.01
N LEU A 32 14.06 6.38 18.80
CA LEU A 32 13.22 7.53 18.40
C LEU A 32 11.72 7.33 18.68
N LYS A 33 11.19 6.13 18.41
CA LYS A 33 9.78 5.78 18.65
C LYS A 33 9.37 5.72 20.13
N HIS A 34 10.34 5.78 21.05
CA HIS A 34 10.15 5.75 22.50
C HIS A 34 10.45 7.09 23.16
N LEU A 35 10.80 8.12 22.38
CA LEU A 35 10.97 9.47 22.89
C LEU A 35 9.59 10.09 23.19
N THR A 36 9.51 10.76 24.32
CA THR A 36 8.39 11.56 24.77
C THR A 36 8.82 13.01 24.92
N VAL A 37 7.86 13.92 25.08
CA VAL A 37 8.16 15.34 25.34
C VAL A 37 9.08 15.52 26.56
N ASP A 38 8.93 14.66 27.56
CA ASP A 38 9.67 14.74 28.83
C ASP A 38 11.13 14.27 28.71
N ASN A 39 11.43 13.28 27.85
CA ASN A 39 12.77 12.70 27.74
C ASN A 39 13.52 13.13 26.46
N PHE A 40 12.87 13.84 25.53
CA PHE A 40 13.44 14.19 24.23
C PHE A 40 14.74 15.01 24.34
N LYS A 41 14.71 16.11 25.09
CA LYS A 41 15.86 17.03 25.17
C LYS A 41 17.11 16.35 25.72
N GLU A 42 16.95 15.54 26.75
CA GLU A 42 18.06 14.83 27.38
C GLU A 42 18.65 13.76 26.47
N ASN A 43 17.82 13.01 25.73
CA ASN A 43 18.28 11.92 24.88
C ASN A 43 18.82 12.37 23.51
N ILE A 44 18.45 13.56 23.04
CA ILE A 44 18.95 14.12 21.77
C ILE A 44 20.32 14.80 21.94
N LEU A 45 20.59 15.37 23.12
CA LEU A 45 21.82 16.13 23.37
C LEU A 45 22.95 15.29 23.97
N ASN A 46 22.63 14.11 24.52
CA ASN A 46 23.60 13.25 25.17
C ASN A 46 24.03 12.07 24.27
N ARG A 47 25.22 11.57 24.55
CA ARG A 47 25.81 10.42 23.83
C ARG A 47 25.13 9.10 24.17
N GLU A 48 24.63 8.99 25.39
CA GLU A 48 23.98 7.79 25.93
C GLU A 48 22.51 8.09 26.21
N LEU A 49 21.66 7.09 25.94
CA LEU A 49 20.24 7.17 26.26
C LEU A 49 20.04 7.04 27.77
N THR A 50 19.09 7.80 28.30
CA THR A 50 18.71 7.73 29.73
C THR A 50 17.69 6.64 30.02
N PHE A 51 17.31 5.87 29.00
CA PHE A 51 16.38 4.75 29.11
C PHE A 51 16.83 3.57 28.25
N THR A 52 16.39 2.38 28.65
CA THR A 52 16.58 1.16 27.86
C THR A 52 15.54 1.08 26.76
N VAL A 53 15.98 0.97 25.50
CA VAL A 53 15.08 0.78 24.35
C VAL A 53 14.35 -0.56 24.51
N PRO A 54 13.00 -0.57 24.62
CA PRO A 54 12.26 -1.81 24.67
C PRO A 54 12.50 -2.64 23.40
N VAL A 55 12.95 -3.88 23.57
CA VAL A 55 13.00 -4.85 22.47
C VAL A 55 11.56 -5.30 22.22
N PRO A 56 10.94 -4.95 21.07
CA PRO A 56 9.60 -5.41 20.80
C PRO A 56 9.60 -6.94 20.77
N PRO A 57 8.59 -7.60 21.36
CA PRO A 57 8.45 -9.03 21.23
C PRO A 57 8.39 -9.39 19.74
N ALA A 58 8.91 -10.55 19.38
CA ALA A 58 8.80 -11.05 18.01
C ALA A 58 7.32 -10.97 17.59
N PRO A 59 7.00 -10.34 16.45
CA PRO A 59 5.61 -10.21 16.03
C PRO A 59 5.00 -11.62 16.00
N PRO A 60 3.77 -11.79 16.51
CA PRO A 60 3.11 -13.08 16.47
C PRO A 60 3.13 -13.56 15.02
N LYS A 61 3.41 -14.86 14.82
CA LYS A 61 3.29 -15.49 13.51
C LYS A 61 1.85 -15.31 13.07
N VAL A 62 1.60 -14.32 12.22
CA VAL A 62 0.28 -14.09 11.65
C VAL A 62 -0.01 -15.32 10.80
N THR A 63 -1.03 -16.10 11.19
CA THR A 63 -1.61 -17.11 10.31
C THR A 63 -2.02 -16.39 9.04
N LYS A 64 -1.51 -16.85 7.89
CA LYS A 64 -1.87 -16.27 6.59
C LYS A 64 -3.40 -16.17 6.53
N PRO A 65 -3.98 -14.99 6.23
CA PRO A 65 -5.42 -14.88 6.07
C PRO A 65 -5.89 -15.87 5.00
N GLN A 66 -7.11 -16.39 5.18
CA GLN A 66 -7.82 -17.20 4.17
C GLN A 66 -7.64 -16.59 2.78
N SER A 67 -7.16 -17.41 1.83
CA SER A 67 -6.90 -17.09 0.42
C SER A 67 -6.59 -15.61 0.15
N CYS A 68 -5.43 -15.13 0.60
CA CYS A 68 -5.08 -13.73 0.41
C CYS A 68 -5.03 -13.39 -1.10
N ILE A 69 -5.90 -12.48 -1.52
CA ILE A 69 -5.79 -11.84 -2.83
C ILE A 69 -4.52 -11.02 -2.80
N THR A 70 -3.54 -11.41 -3.62
CA THR A 70 -2.23 -10.73 -3.65
C THR A 70 -2.06 -9.98 -4.95
N LYS A 71 -1.03 -9.13 -5.02
CA LYS A 71 -0.58 -8.53 -6.29
C LYS A 71 -0.26 -9.55 -7.38
N LYS A 72 -0.04 -10.83 -7.04
CA LYS A 72 0.21 -11.91 -8.00
C LYS A 72 -1.07 -12.45 -8.64
N THR A 73 -2.22 -12.37 -7.95
CA THR A 73 -3.50 -12.97 -8.36
C THR A 73 -4.01 -12.42 -9.70
N GLY A 74 -3.70 -11.18 -10.07
CA GLY A 74 -4.10 -10.58 -11.35
C GLY A 74 -2.99 -10.48 -12.41
N LYS A 75 -1.81 -11.06 -12.17
CA LYS A 75 -0.64 -10.89 -13.05
C LYS A 75 -0.78 -11.69 -14.35
N HIS A 76 -1.34 -12.89 -14.26
CA HIS A 76 -1.54 -13.80 -15.39
C HIS A 76 -2.99 -13.78 -15.83
N CYS A 77 -3.25 -14.23 -17.06
CA CYS A 77 -4.63 -14.44 -17.51
C CYS A 77 -5.31 -15.44 -16.58
N LEU A 78 -6.58 -15.17 -16.29
CA LEU A 78 -7.46 -16.12 -15.63
C LEU A 78 -7.96 -17.14 -16.65
N ASP A 79 -8.57 -18.20 -16.14
CA ASP A 79 -9.15 -19.24 -16.97
C ASP A 79 -10.60 -18.90 -17.33
N GLY A 80 -11.00 -19.25 -18.57
CA GLY A 80 -12.37 -19.15 -19.07
C GLY A 80 -13.09 -17.84 -18.74
N GLU A 81 -14.26 -17.97 -18.12
CA GLU A 81 -15.19 -16.86 -17.91
C GLU A 81 -14.72 -15.84 -16.88
N LEU A 82 -13.73 -16.17 -16.04
CA LEU A 82 -13.14 -15.19 -15.12
C LEU A 82 -12.32 -14.13 -15.84
N GLU A 83 -11.66 -14.50 -16.94
CA GLU A 83 -10.93 -13.54 -17.78
C GLU A 83 -11.92 -12.67 -18.57
N ASN A 84 -13.02 -13.26 -19.06
CA ASN A 84 -14.10 -12.52 -19.72
C ASN A 84 -14.76 -11.52 -18.77
N LEU A 85 -15.04 -11.93 -17.53
CA LEU A 85 -15.54 -11.05 -16.48
C LEU A 85 -14.58 -9.89 -16.21
N ALA A 86 -13.28 -10.18 -16.08
CA ALA A 86 -12.28 -9.13 -15.89
C ALA A 86 -12.25 -8.15 -17.08
N GLY A 87 -12.38 -8.64 -18.31
CA GLY A 87 -12.51 -7.82 -19.51
C GLY A 87 -13.74 -6.92 -19.49
N ALA A 88 -14.91 -7.50 -19.18
CA ALA A 88 -16.19 -6.79 -19.10
C ALA A 88 -16.17 -5.68 -18.04
N LEU A 89 -15.58 -5.94 -16.87
CA LEU A 89 -15.41 -4.93 -15.82
C LEU A 89 -14.55 -3.74 -16.27
N VAL A 90 -13.45 -3.99 -16.99
CA VAL A 90 -12.61 -2.92 -17.54
C VAL A 90 -13.35 -2.11 -18.60
N GLU A 91 -14.06 -2.78 -19.50
CA GLU A 91 -14.85 -2.12 -20.53
C GLU A 91 -15.95 -1.25 -19.92
N LYS A 92 -16.67 -1.79 -18.94
CA LYS A 92 -17.72 -1.06 -18.24
C LYS A 92 -17.18 0.16 -17.51
N PHE A 93 -16.05 0.02 -16.80
CA PHE A 93 -15.39 1.14 -16.17
C PHE A 93 -15.01 2.23 -17.18
N GLN A 94 -14.44 1.83 -18.31
CA GLN A 94 -14.03 2.76 -19.36
C GLN A 94 -15.22 3.52 -19.95
N GLN A 95 -16.35 2.84 -20.20
CA GLN A 95 -17.58 3.48 -20.66
C GLN A 95 -18.11 4.49 -19.63
N TYR A 96 -18.13 4.10 -18.35
CA TYR A 96 -18.57 4.98 -17.27
C TYR A 96 -17.67 6.21 -17.12
N PHE A 97 -16.35 6.01 -17.07
CA PHE A 97 -15.36 7.08 -16.95
C PHE A 97 -15.50 8.11 -18.07
N ASN A 98 -15.57 7.64 -19.32
CA ASN A 98 -15.67 8.52 -20.49
C ASN A 98 -17.03 9.24 -20.58
N GLY A 99 -18.07 8.72 -19.93
CA GLY A 99 -19.36 9.40 -19.79
C GLY A 99 -19.36 10.52 -18.75
N GLN A 100 -18.47 10.45 -17.76
CA GLN A 100 -18.37 11.43 -16.67
C GLN A 100 -17.34 12.52 -16.93
N ILE A 101 -16.24 12.19 -17.61
CA ILE A 101 -15.13 13.10 -17.87
C ILE A 101 -14.90 13.20 -19.37
N ASP A 102 -15.01 14.41 -19.90
CA ASP A 102 -14.68 14.68 -21.30
C ASP A 102 -13.21 14.34 -21.58
N ALA A 103 -12.96 13.65 -22.69
CA ALA A 103 -11.63 13.26 -23.14
C ALA A 103 -10.70 14.47 -23.37
N GLY A 104 -11.24 15.67 -23.64
CA GLY A 104 -10.46 16.90 -23.76
C GLY A 104 -9.98 17.49 -22.42
N HIS A 105 -10.59 17.08 -21.30
CA HIS A 105 -10.32 17.61 -19.96
C HIS A 105 -9.66 16.59 -19.02
N SER A 106 -9.53 15.33 -19.45
CA SER A 106 -8.96 14.29 -18.61
C SER A 106 -7.44 14.19 -18.75
N GLU A 107 -6.69 14.63 -17.73
CA GLU A 107 -5.25 14.38 -17.64
C GLU A 107 -4.93 12.89 -17.47
N PHE A 108 -5.91 12.10 -17.03
CA PHE A 108 -5.76 10.67 -16.75
C PHE A 108 -6.61 9.82 -17.68
N ARG A 109 -6.16 8.60 -17.98
CA ARG A 109 -6.93 7.65 -18.79
C ARG A 109 -7.63 6.62 -17.89
N PRO A 110 -8.79 6.07 -18.29
CA PRO A 110 -9.49 5.03 -17.54
C PRO A 110 -8.58 3.86 -17.14
N ARG A 111 -7.74 3.39 -18.07
CA ARG A 111 -6.77 2.30 -17.83
C ARG A 111 -5.71 2.64 -16.77
N GLY A 112 -5.51 3.92 -16.45
CA GLY A 112 -4.65 4.36 -15.36
C GLY A 112 -5.25 4.06 -13.99
N HIS A 113 -6.58 4.10 -13.87
CA HIS A 113 -7.32 3.97 -12.62
C HIS A 113 -7.84 2.55 -12.38
N PHE A 114 -8.36 1.89 -13.42
CA PHE A 114 -8.83 0.51 -13.31
C PHE A 114 -8.18 -0.36 -14.38
N ARG A 115 -7.18 -1.13 -13.94
CA ARG A 115 -6.37 -1.99 -14.81
C ARG A 115 -6.96 -3.39 -14.90
N LEU A 116 -6.67 -4.07 -16.00
CA LEU A 116 -7.04 -5.48 -16.17
C LEU A 116 -6.52 -6.37 -15.02
N SER A 117 -5.33 -6.09 -14.49
CA SER A 117 -4.81 -6.82 -13.32
C SER A 117 -5.69 -6.65 -12.08
N THR A 118 -6.25 -5.45 -11.86
CA THR A 118 -7.17 -5.18 -10.77
C THR A 118 -8.50 -5.86 -11.02
N ALA A 119 -9.03 -5.77 -12.25
CA ALA A 119 -10.26 -6.46 -12.63
C ALA A 119 -10.18 -7.98 -12.47
N ARG A 120 -9.02 -8.59 -12.80
CA ARG A 120 -8.76 -10.01 -12.54
C ARG A 120 -8.75 -10.33 -11.05
N GLN A 121 -8.15 -9.47 -10.22
CA GLN A 121 -8.22 -9.63 -8.77
C GLN A 121 -9.67 -9.55 -8.28
N THR A 122 -10.46 -8.60 -8.78
CA THR A 122 -11.89 -8.46 -8.47
C THR A 122 -12.67 -9.72 -8.84
N ALA A 123 -12.46 -10.27 -10.04
CA ALA A 123 -13.11 -11.51 -10.50
C ALA A 123 -12.82 -12.70 -9.56
N VAL A 124 -11.55 -12.92 -9.20
CA VAL A 124 -11.15 -14.00 -8.27
C VAL A 124 -11.66 -13.74 -6.86
N THR A 125 -11.63 -12.49 -6.40
CA THR A 125 -12.16 -12.10 -5.08
C THR A 125 -13.63 -12.43 -4.98
N HIS A 126 -14.41 -12.10 -6.01
CA HIS A 126 -15.82 -12.43 -6.07
C HIS A 126 -16.08 -13.94 -6.13
N GLN A 127 -15.35 -14.67 -6.99
CA GLN A 127 -15.46 -16.12 -7.09
C GLN A 127 -15.21 -16.82 -5.75
N ASN A 128 -14.28 -16.30 -4.95
CA ASN A 128 -13.98 -16.83 -3.63
C ASN A 128 -15.00 -16.44 -2.55
N GLY A 129 -16.11 -15.77 -2.90
CA GLY A 129 -17.20 -15.44 -1.98
C GLY A 129 -16.90 -14.29 -1.01
N PHE A 130 -15.97 -13.42 -1.36
CA PHE A 130 -15.65 -12.24 -0.53
C PHE A 130 -16.79 -11.21 -0.57
N SER A 131 -16.91 -10.41 0.49
CA SER A 131 -17.94 -9.37 0.60
C SER A 131 -17.69 -8.18 -0.34
N LEU A 132 -18.73 -7.38 -0.59
CA LEU A 132 -18.62 -6.14 -1.38
C LEU A 132 -17.58 -5.17 -0.79
N GLU A 133 -17.51 -5.05 0.54
CA GLU A 133 -16.50 -4.22 1.20
C GLU A 133 -15.05 -4.70 0.91
N GLN A 134 -14.86 -6.01 0.79
CA GLN A 134 -13.57 -6.59 0.43
C GLN A 134 -13.25 -6.39 -1.05
N LEU A 135 -14.27 -6.42 -1.93
CA LEU A 135 -14.14 -6.09 -3.35
C LEU A 135 -13.76 -4.62 -3.55
N GLU A 136 -14.38 -3.70 -2.83
CA GLU A 136 -14.03 -2.27 -2.81
C GLU A 136 -12.56 -2.03 -2.45
N LYS A 137 -12.07 -2.75 -1.42
CA LYS A 137 -10.66 -2.72 -1.01
C LYS A 137 -9.72 -3.21 -2.10
N VAL A 138 -10.12 -4.23 -2.87
CA VAL A 138 -9.33 -4.74 -4.01
C VAL A 138 -9.32 -3.77 -5.18
N ILE A 139 -10.46 -3.12 -5.46
CA ILE A 139 -10.60 -2.13 -6.52
C ILE A 139 -9.82 -0.84 -6.20
N GLY A 140 -9.72 -0.50 -4.91
CA GLY A 140 -9.02 0.69 -4.42
C GLY A 140 -9.95 1.87 -4.14
N GLY A 141 -11.24 1.60 -3.94
CA GLY A 141 -12.27 2.63 -3.73
C GLY A 141 -12.73 3.34 -5.01
N GLU A 142 -13.55 4.37 -4.84
CA GLU A 142 -14.05 5.20 -5.94
C GLU A 142 -13.00 6.23 -6.38
N VAL A 143 -12.74 6.25 -7.68
CA VAL A 143 -11.99 7.33 -8.33
C VAL A 143 -12.96 8.36 -8.92
N ILE A 144 -14.16 7.91 -9.30
CA ILE A 144 -15.26 8.72 -9.77
C ILE A 144 -16.50 8.31 -8.97
N ASP A 145 -17.24 9.30 -8.47
CA ASP A 145 -18.49 9.08 -7.72
C ASP A 145 -19.42 8.14 -8.50
N GLY A 146 -19.90 7.08 -7.84
CA GLY A 146 -20.83 6.11 -8.43
C GLY A 146 -20.19 5.01 -9.27
N GLN A 147 -18.85 4.97 -9.37
CA GLN A 147 -18.12 3.88 -10.01
C GLN A 147 -18.43 2.52 -9.37
N MET A 148 -18.46 2.43 -8.03
CA MET A 148 -18.55 1.16 -7.33
C MET A 148 -19.91 0.47 -7.58
N PRO A 149 -21.07 1.14 -7.44
CA PRO A 149 -22.36 0.58 -7.81
C PRO A 149 -22.42 0.06 -9.26
N VAL A 150 -21.80 0.77 -10.21
CA VAL A 150 -21.78 0.37 -11.63
C VAL A 150 -20.98 -0.92 -11.83
N LEU A 151 -19.81 -1.03 -11.19
CA LEU A 151 -18.98 -2.23 -11.28
C LEU A 151 -19.64 -3.43 -10.58
N HIS A 152 -20.29 -3.22 -9.44
CA HIS A 152 -21.04 -4.26 -8.75
C HIS A 152 -22.23 -4.76 -9.59
N ALA A 153 -22.98 -3.87 -10.23
CA ALA A 153 -24.08 -4.25 -11.10
C ALA A 153 -23.61 -5.05 -12.32
N GLU A 154 -22.50 -4.65 -12.94
CA GLU A 154 -21.90 -5.41 -14.06
C GLU A 154 -21.45 -6.79 -13.61
N LEU A 155 -20.82 -6.87 -12.44
CA LEU A 155 -20.40 -8.13 -11.85
C LEU A 155 -21.60 -9.06 -11.63
N GLU A 156 -22.66 -8.59 -10.98
CA GLU A 156 -23.87 -9.37 -10.74
C GLU A 156 -24.59 -9.79 -12.03
N ALA A 157 -24.57 -8.93 -13.05
CA ALA A 157 -25.17 -9.24 -14.34
C ALA A 157 -24.38 -10.32 -15.08
N HIS A 158 -23.05 -10.21 -15.08
CA HIS A 158 -22.17 -11.12 -15.80
C HIS A 158 -22.19 -12.53 -15.21
N VAL A 159 -22.24 -12.67 -13.88
CA VAL A 159 -22.31 -13.99 -13.22
C VAL A 159 -23.65 -14.71 -13.41
N LYS A 160 -24.69 -13.98 -13.82
CA LYS A 160 -26.01 -14.55 -14.19
C LYS A 160 -26.07 -14.99 -15.66
N THR A 161 -25.02 -14.75 -16.44
CA THR A 161 -24.99 -15.17 -17.84
C THR A 161 -24.84 -16.69 -17.94
N GLN A 162 -25.46 -17.31 -18.95
CA GLN A 162 -25.36 -18.75 -19.14
C GLN A 162 -23.91 -19.26 -19.22
N PRO A 163 -22.99 -18.63 -19.96
CA PRO A 163 -21.59 -19.07 -19.99
C PRO A 163 -20.95 -19.15 -18.60
N PHE A 164 -21.20 -18.16 -17.74
CA PHE A 164 -20.65 -18.14 -16.39
C PHE A 164 -21.30 -19.16 -15.46
N LEU A 165 -22.60 -19.44 -15.62
CA LEU A 165 -23.31 -20.45 -14.81
C LEU A 165 -22.85 -21.90 -15.07
N TYR A 166 -22.25 -22.15 -16.24
CA TYR A 166 -21.69 -23.46 -16.62
C TYR A 166 -20.16 -23.54 -16.46
N TYR A 167 -19.54 -22.48 -15.93
CA TYR A 167 -18.11 -22.40 -15.61
C TYR A 167 -17.85 -22.81 -14.15
#